data_AF-A0A2T3YRL4-F1
#
_entry.id   AF-A0A2T3YRL4-F1
#
_cell.length_a   1.000
_cell.length_b   1.000
_cell.length_c   1.000
_cell.angle_alpha   90.00
_cell.angle_beta   90.00
_cell.angle_gamma   90.00
#
_symmetry.space_group_name_H-M   'P 1'
#
loop_
_entity.id
_entity.type
_entity.pdbx_description
1 polymer ?
#
loop_
_entity_poly.entity_id
_entity_poly.type
_entity_poly.pdbx_seq_one_letter_code
_entity_poly.pdbx_strand_id
1 'polypeptide(L)'
;MKLALQGTTIVTSSGDVGVDQQSQCGGAEEQIFSPRSAASCPYVLAVGSTQWDRFTNATRPEAPYEKINEVATTEFASGGGFSQIFGTPGYQQQAVTAYFDQIESSLPFSDNNNFGINGNYSSVTSGVYHHGGRGYPDVAAVGDRQVVFTGGKWQLIGGTSLSSPLFVSVITTDQRRTTRSG
;
A
#
# COMPACT_ATOMS: atom_id res chain seq x y z
N MET A 1 -0.99 -15.92 10.64
CA MET A 1 -0.96 -17.26 10.01
C MET A 1 -2.24 -18.09 10.20
N LYS A 2 -2.81 -18.24 11.40
CA LYS A 2 -3.94 -19.17 11.66
C LYS A 2 -5.13 -19.04 10.68
N LEU A 3 -5.56 -17.82 10.37
CA LEU A 3 -6.67 -17.57 9.44
C LEU A 3 -6.33 -17.89 7.98
N ALA A 4 -5.12 -17.56 7.53
CA ALA A 4 -4.68 -17.86 6.16
C ALA A 4 -4.66 -19.37 5.89
N LEU A 5 -4.29 -20.19 6.89
CA LEU A 5 -4.33 -21.65 6.81
C LEU A 5 -5.76 -22.23 6.77
N GLN A 6 -6.78 -21.45 7.13
CA GLN A 6 -8.19 -21.84 7.07
C GLN A 6 -8.87 -21.43 5.75
N GLY A 7 -8.10 -20.96 4.75
CA GLY A 7 -8.64 -20.48 3.48
C GLY A 7 -9.27 -19.08 3.56
N THR A 8 -9.04 -18.35 4.65
CA THR A 8 -9.54 -16.98 4.80
C THR A 8 -8.57 -15.98 4.21
N THR A 9 -9.04 -15.14 3.29
CA THR A 9 -8.28 -14.00 2.77
C THR A 9 -8.38 -12.82 3.74
N ILE A 10 -7.25 -12.31 4.23
CA ILE A 10 -7.19 -11.13 5.09
C ILE A 10 -6.69 -9.96 4.25
N VAL A 11 -7.49 -8.90 4.19
CA VAL A 11 -7.17 -7.68 3.43
C VAL A 11 -7.04 -6.51 4.39
N THR A 12 -6.02 -5.68 4.22
CA THR A 12 -5.79 -4.48 5.01
C THR A 12 -5.47 -3.28 4.12
N SER A 13 -5.83 -2.08 4.58
CA SER A 13 -5.37 -0.84 3.96
C SER A 13 -3.86 -0.66 4.20
N SER A 14 -3.15 -0.14 3.20
CA SER A 14 -1.70 0.11 3.30
C SER A 14 -1.36 1.37 4.09
N GLY A 15 -2.29 2.31 4.19
CA GLY A 15 -2.18 3.56 4.94
C GLY A 15 -2.16 4.81 4.08
N ASP A 16 -2.29 5.98 4.71
CA ASP A 16 -2.58 7.24 4.01
C ASP A 16 -1.47 8.28 4.21
N VAL A 17 -0.27 7.80 4.53
CA VAL A 17 0.88 8.62 4.95
C VAL A 17 2.17 8.21 4.24
N GLY A 18 2.07 7.57 3.08
CA GLY A 18 3.23 7.19 2.27
C GLY A 18 4.13 6.19 2.98
N VAL A 19 5.44 6.43 2.92
CA VAL A 19 6.44 5.59 3.59
C VAL A 19 6.45 5.79 5.11
N ASP A 20 5.98 6.94 5.60
CA ASP A 20 5.84 7.23 7.03
C ASP A 20 5.17 8.59 7.33
N GLN A 21 4.74 8.79 8.59
CA GLN A 21 4.55 10.12 9.17
C GLN A 21 5.87 10.63 9.74
N GLN A 22 6.23 11.90 9.48
CA GLN A 22 7.50 12.50 9.94
C GLN A 22 7.77 12.40 11.45
N SER A 23 6.76 12.14 12.29
CA SER A 23 6.89 11.94 13.74
C SER A 23 6.88 10.47 14.19
N GLN A 24 6.93 9.52 13.25
CA GLN A 24 6.87 8.08 13.49
C GLN A 24 8.03 7.29 12.85
N CYS A 25 8.96 8.01 12.20
CA CYS A 25 10.19 7.44 11.65
C CYS A 25 11.05 6.80 12.74
N GLY A 26 11.61 5.65 12.42
CA GLY A 26 12.50 4.90 13.29
C GLY A 26 13.90 5.48 13.38
N GLY A 27 14.66 5.02 14.38
CA GLY A 27 16.06 5.37 14.59
C GLY A 27 16.26 6.61 15.45
N ALA A 28 17.49 6.84 15.86
CA ALA A 28 17.84 7.97 16.74
C ALA A 28 17.67 9.35 16.06
N GLU A 29 17.71 9.37 14.72
CA GLU A 29 17.58 10.58 13.89
C GLU A 29 16.20 10.68 13.20
N GLU A 30 15.27 9.76 13.49
CA GLU A 30 13.93 9.71 12.87
C GLU A 30 13.99 9.76 11.33
N GLN A 31 14.97 9.05 10.73
CA GLN A 31 15.17 8.99 9.28
C GLN A 31 14.77 7.65 8.67
N ILE A 32 14.54 6.62 9.49
CA ILE A 32 14.21 5.29 8.99
C ILE A 32 12.71 5.23 8.73
N PHE A 33 12.32 4.90 7.51
CA PHE A 33 10.91 4.69 7.16
C PHE A 33 10.32 3.60 8.04
N SER A 34 9.17 3.89 8.65
CA SER A 34 8.40 3.02 9.53
C SER A 34 7.16 2.53 8.80
N PRO A 35 7.32 1.51 7.93
CA PRO A 35 6.19 0.94 7.22
C PRO A 35 5.14 0.42 8.18
N ARG A 36 3.86 0.65 7.89
CA ARG A 36 2.75 0.28 8.77
C ARG A 36 2.78 -1.23 9.07
N SER A 37 2.86 -1.57 10.36
CA SER A 37 3.16 -2.93 10.83
C SER A 37 2.11 -3.97 10.42
N ALA A 38 0.83 -3.60 10.33
CA ALA A 38 -0.22 -4.52 9.90
C ALA A 38 -0.14 -4.83 8.39
N ALA A 39 0.12 -3.84 7.54
CA ALA A 39 0.19 -3.97 6.09
C ALA A 39 1.47 -4.68 5.61
N SER A 40 2.56 -4.57 6.38
CA SER A 40 3.82 -5.23 6.06
C SER A 40 3.86 -6.73 6.42
N CYS A 41 2.82 -7.26 7.07
CA CYS A 41 2.72 -8.69 7.35
C CYS A 41 2.67 -9.51 6.03
N PRO A 42 3.45 -10.58 5.86
CA PRO A 42 3.45 -11.39 4.63
C PRO A 42 2.22 -12.30 4.48
N TYR A 43 1.30 -12.29 5.45
CA TYR A 43 0.09 -13.12 5.43
C TYR A 43 -1.20 -12.31 5.26
N VAL A 44 -1.08 -11.05 4.87
CA VAL A 44 -2.20 -10.17 4.54
C VAL A 44 -2.01 -9.62 3.14
N LEU A 45 -3.11 -9.34 2.47
CA LEU A 45 -3.14 -8.58 1.23
C LEU A 45 -3.27 -7.10 1.56
N ALA A 46 -2.19 -6.33 1.37
CA ALA A 46 -2.16 -4.90 1.58
C ALA A 46 -2.63 -4.15 0.32
N VAL A 47 -3.61 -3.26 0.47
CA VAL A 47 -4.20 -2.50 -0.64
C VAL A 47 -3.84 -1.03 -0.51
N GLY A 48 -3.13 -0.52 -1.52
CA GLY A 48 -2.83 0.90 -1.70
C GLY A 48 -3.93 1.66 -2.41
N SER A 49 -3.77 2.98 -2.47
CA SER A 49 -4.73 3.90 -3.07
C SER A 49 -4.20 4.48 -4.37
N THR A 50 -5.10 4.54 -5.33
CA THR A 50 -4.98 5.30 -6.57
C THR A 50 -6.19 6.23 -6.74
N GLN A 51 -6.13 7.06 -7.76
CA GLN A 51 -7.22 7.94 -8.17
C GLN A 51 -7.37 7.92 -9.68
N TRP A 52 -8.52 8.34 -10.19
CA TRP A 52 -8.68 8.62 -11.61
C TRP A 52 -7.98 9.94 -11.97
N ASP A 53 -7.28 9.97 -13.09
CA ASP A 53 -6.63 11.15 -13.69
C ASP A 53 -7.64 12.17 -14.25
N ARG A 54 -8.70 12.48 -13.50
CA ARG A 54 -9.64 13.53 -13.89
C ARG A 54 -8.99 14.89 -13.71
N PHE A 55 -9.02 15.70 -14.77
CA PHE A 55 -8.49 17.06 -14.83
C PHE A 55 -8.93 17.88 -13.62
N THR A 56 -7.96 18.45 -12.91
CA THR A 56 -8.15 19.36 -11.76
C THR A 56 -8.94 20.63 -12.11
N ASN A 57 -9.10 20.91 -13.41
CA ASN A 57 -10.04 21.89 -13.95
C ASN A 57 -11.05 21.18 -14.85
N ALA A 58 -12.21 20.83 -14.31
CA ALA A 58 -13.37 20.30 -15.02
C ALA A 58 -14.06 21.36 -15.91
N THR A 59 -13.29 22.24 -16.58
CA THR A 59 -13.83 23.25 -17.49
C THR A 59 -14.26 22.65 -18.83
N ARG A 60 -13.79 21.45 -19.17
CA ARG A 60 -14.28 20.71 -20.33
C ARG A 60 -15.39 19.74 -19.89
N PRO A 61 -16.53 19.70 -20.59
CA PRO A 61 -17.57 18.70 -20.37
C PRO A 61 -17.00 17.27 -20.44
N GLU A 62 -17.57 16.36 -19.65
CA GLU A 62 -17.27 14.94 -19.74
C GLU A 62 -17.55 14.46 -21.18
N ALA A 63 -16.54 13.87 -21.83
CA ALA A 63 -16.72 13.24 -23.13
C ALA A 63 -17.15 11.78 -22.94
N PRO A 64 -18.26 11.33 -23.55
CA PRO A 64 -18.65 9.92 -23.52
C PRO A 64 -17.50 9.03 -24.00
N TYR A 65 -17.24 7.94 -23.27
CA TYR A 65 -16.19 6.95 -23.56
C TYR A 65 -14.75 7.47 -23.47
N GLU A 66 -14.52 8.64 -22.85
CA GLU A 66 -13.16 9.10 -22.57
C GLU A 66 -12.44 8.10 -21.65
N LYS A 67 -11.28 7.64 -22.10
CA LYS A 67 -10.43 6.75 -21.30
C LYS A 67 -9.86 7.56 -20.14
N ILE A 68 -10.15 7.12 -18.93
CA ILE A 68 -9.50 7.56 -17.70
C ILE A 68 -8.40 6.57 -17.34
N ASN A 69 -7.30 7.09 -16.81
CA ASN A 69 -6.20 6.29 -16.29
C ASN A 69 -6.21 6.34 -14.76
N GLU A 70 -5.80 5.23 -14.18
CA GLU A 70 -5.55 5.15 -12.75
C GLU A 70 -4.14 5.69 -12.49
N VAL A 71 -4.03 6.68 -11.61
CA VAL A 71 -2.78 7.35 -11.24
C VAL A 71 -2.62 7.35 -9.72
N ALA A 72 -1.41 7.64 -9.24
CA ALA A 72 -1.15 7.75 -7.81
C ALA A 72 -2.07 8.81 -7.16
N THR A 73 -2.60 8.50 -5.98
CA THR A 73 -3.40 9.46 -5.21
C THR A 73 -2.57 10.68 -4.83
N THR A 74 -3.16 11.87 -4.97
CA THR A 74 -2.49 13.15 -4.68
C THR A 74 -3.01 13.86 -3.44
N GLU A 75 -4.25 13.55 -2.99
CA GLU A 75 -4.82 14.15 -1.78
C GLU A 75 -4.11 13.67 -0.50
N PHE A 76 -3.62 12.43 -0.51
CA PHE A 76 -2.81 11.82 0.52
C PHE A 76 -1.80 10.86 -0.10
N ALA A 77 -0.71 10.57 0.61
CA ALA A 77 0.28 9.63 0.12
C ALA A 77 -0.18 8.19 0.40
N SER A 78 -0.40 7.40 -0.65
CA SER A 78 -0.70 5.97 -0.48
C SER A 78 0.45 5.25 0.23
N GLY A 79 0.13 4.47 1.25
CA GLY A 79 1.10 3.77 2.07
C GLY A 79 1.85 2.70 1.28
N GLY A 80 3.16 2.63 1.47
CA GLY A 80 4.02 1.65 0.81
C GLY A 80 5.45 1.71 1.34
N GLY A 81 6.26 0.71 0.99
CA GLY A 81 7.66 0.61 1.41
C GLY A 81 8.10 -0.82 1.68
N PHE A 82 9.19 -0.97 2.43
CA PHE A 82 9.80 -2.27 2.73
C PHE A 82 9.86 -2.52 4.23
N SER A 83 9.32 -3.65 4.67
CA SER A 83 9.24 -4.02 6.08
C SER A 83 10.59 -4.04 6.75
N GLN A 84 10.67 -3.40 7.91
CA GLN A 84 11.81 -3.48 8.83
C GLN A 84 11.74 -4.66 9.80
N ILE A 85 10.72 -5.53 9.67
CA ILE A 85 10.47 -6.66 10.58
C ILE A 85 10.44 -7.99 9.81
N PHE A 86 9.77 -8.01 8.65
CA PHE A 86 9.59 -9.20 7.85
C PHE A 86 10.49 -9.16 6.63
N GLY A 87 11.31 -10.20 6.44
CA GLY A 87 12.10 -10.35 5.22
C GLY A 87 11.22 -10.58 3.99
N THR A 88 11.79 -10.38 2.80
CA THR A 88 11.09 -10.60 1.53
C THR A 88 10.63 -12.05 1.40
N PRO A 89 9.31 -12.31 1.35
CA PRO A 89 8.81 -13.67 1.23
C PRO A 89 9.10 -14.25 -0.17
N GLY A 90 9.23 -15.58 -0.27
CA GLY A 90 9.63 -16.25 -1.52
C GLY A 90 8.74 -15.93 -2.72
N TYR A 91 7.44 -15.72 -2.51
CA TYR A 91 6.51 -15.35 -3.58
C TYR A 91 6.72 -13.94 -4.14
N GLN A 92 7.44 -13.07 -3.40
CA GLN A 92 7.64 -11.66 -3.76
C GLN A 92 9.07 -11.36 -4.22
N GLN A 93 10.02 -12.29 -4.04
CA GLN A 93 11.45 -12.02 -4.31
C GLN A 93 11.69 -11.49 -5.72
N GLN A 94 11.13 -12.13 -6.75
CA GLN A 94 11.32 -11.72 -8.14
C GLN A 94 10.80 -10.30 -8.41
N ALA A 95 9.64 -9.93 -7.86
CA ALA A 95 9.06 -8.62 -8.03
C ALA A 95 9.88 -7.53 -7.31
N VAL A 96 10.38 -7.83 -6.11
CA VAL A 96 11.22 -6.90 -5.33
C VAL A 96 12.57 -6.69 -6.00
N THR A 97 13.22 -7.76 -6.47
CA THR A 97 14.48 -7.65 -7.22
C THR A 97 14.30 -6.80 -8.47
N ALA A 98 13.28 -7.08 -9.29
CA ALA A 98 13.01 -6.29 -10.49
C ALA A 98 12.73 -4.81 -10.20
N TYR A 99 12.09 -4.50 -9.08
CA TYR A 99 11.87 -3.12 -8.65
C TYR A 99 13.18 -2.41 -8.35
N PHE A 100 14.06 -3.01 -7.54
CA PHE A 100 15.35 -2.39 -7.21
C PHE A 100 16.28 -2.30 -8.42
N ASP A 101 16.33 -3.32 -9.28
CA ASP A 101 17.07 -3.27 -10.55
C ASP A 101 16.68 -2.05 -11.40
N GLN A 102 15.42 -1.62 -11.33
CA GLN A 102 14.91 -0.49 -12.11
C GLN A 102 15.21 0.88 -11.46
N ILE A 103 15.12 0.97 -10.13
CA ILE A 103 15.04 2.27 -9.45
C ILE A 103 16.19 2.57 -8.49
N GLU A 104 16.94 1.56 -8.04
CA GLU A 104 17.92 1.69 -6.96
C GLU A 104 18.97 2.77 -7.26
N SER A 105 19.51 2.80 -8.49
CA SER A 105 20.50 3.82 -8.90
C SER A 105 19.95 5.25 -8.96
N SER A 106 18.63 5.42 -8.95
CA SER A 106 17.96 6.72 -9.03
C SER A 106 17.46 7.24 -7.67
N LEU A 107 17.53 6.42 -6.62
CA LEU A 107 17.07 6.80 -5.30
C LEU A 107 18.01 7.84 -4.67
N PRO A 108 17.48 8.94 -4.09
CA PRO A 108 18.29 9.96 -3.41
C PRO A 108 18.68 9.55 -1.98
N PHE A 109 18.45 8.29 -1.60
CA PHE A 109 18.67 7.76 -0.25
C PHE A 109 19.18 6.31 -0.32
N SER A 110 19.89 5.88 0.71
CA SER A 110 20.46 4.54 0.79
C SER A 110 19.56 3.55 1.55
N ASP A 111 19.82 2.28 1.31
CA ASP A 111 19.19 1.15 1.98
C ASP A 111 19.95 0.72 3.25
N ASN A 112 19.32 -0.19 3.99
CA ASN A 112 19.92 -0.93 5.08
C ASN A 112 19.54 -2.41 5.01
N ASN A 113 20.32 -3.22 5.75
CA ASN A 113 20.13 -4.68 5.84
C ASN A 113 19.92 -5.16 7.27
N ASN A 114 19.54 -4.24 8.17
CA ASN A 114 19.37 -4.52 9.59
C ASN A 114 17.89 -4.41 9.95
N PHE A 115 17.28 -5.53 10.35
CA PHE A 115 15.91 -5.50 10.87
C PHE A 115 15.84 -4.75 12.21
N GLY A 116 14.77 -3.97 12.38
CA GLY A 116 14.38 -3.42 13.67
C GLY A 116 13.75 -4.52 14.53
N ILE A 117 14.25 -4.71 15.76
CA ILE A 117 13.75 -5.75 16.67
C ILE A 117 12.85 -5.10 17.72
N ASN A 118 11.57 -5.46 17.76
CA ASN A 118 10.59 -4.94 18.74
C ASN A 118 10.50 -3.39 18.75
N GLY A 119 10.59 -2.75 17.58
CA GLY A 119 10.61 -1.28 17.46
C GLY A 119 11.93 -0.62 17.88
N ASN A 120 12.95 -1.42 18.21
CA ASN A 120 14.31 -0.93 18.43
C ASN A 120 15.08 -0.95 17.10
N TYR A 121 15.49 0.25 16.66
CA TYR A 121 16.26 0.48 15.45
C TYR A 121 17.72 0.87 15.72
N SER A 122 18.23 0.68 16.94
CA SER A 122 19.61 1.05 17.30
C SER A 122 20.68 0.31 16.51
N SER A 123 20.36 -0.84 15.91
CA SER A 123 21.23 -1.58 14.98
C SER A 123 21.27 -0.99 13.57
N VAL A 124 20.32 -0.12 13.23
CA VAL A 124 20.25 0.56 11.93
C VAL A 124 21.00 1.87 12.02
N THR A 125 22.24 1.87 11.55
CA THR A 125 23.17 3.01 11.66
C THR A 125 23.28 3.83 10.38
N SER A 126 22.73 3.34 9.27
CA SER A 126 22.69 4.02 7.97
C SER A 126 21.55 3.46 7.14
N GLY A 127 21.03 4.24 6.20
CA GLY A 127 19.99 3.83 5.26
C GLY A 127 18.58 3.96 5.81
N VAL A 128 17.64 4.35 4.95
CA VAL A 128 16.29 4.76 5.36
C VAL A 128 15.25 3.65 5.19
N TYR A 129 15.55 2.59 4.44
CA TYR A 129 14.64 1.46 4.21
C TYR A 129 15.38 0.13 4.16
N HIS A 130 14.68 -0.98 4.42
CA HIS A 130 15.29 -2.31 4.40
C HIS A 130 15.25 -2.94 3.00
N HIS A 131 16.39 -3.15 2.34
CA HIS A 131 16.43 -3.68 0.98
C HIS A 131 15.84 -5.10 0.90
N GLY A 132 16.17 -5.96 1.87
CA GLY A 132 15.64 -7.33 1.97
C GLY A 132 14.28 -7.46 2.67
N GLY A 133 13.51 -6.37 2.77
CA GLY A 133 12.23 -6.35 3.47
C GLY A 133 11.05 -6.82 2.61
N ARG A 134 9.94 -7.23 3.23
CA ARG A 134 8.65 -7.44 2.54
C ARG A 134 8.18 -6.10 1.96
N GLY A 135 8.10 -5.99 0.63
CA GLY A 135 7.62 -4.78 -0.04
C GLY A 135 6.10 -4.72 -0.03
N TYR A 136 5.45 -3.57 0.17
CA TYR A 136 3.99 -3.41 0.09
C TYR A 136 3.65 -2.02 -0.48
N PRO A 137 2.42 -1.78 -0.98
CA PRO A 137 1.26 -2.67 -1.02
C PRO A 137 1.41 -3.82 -2.03
N ASP A 138 0.54 -4.84 -1.93
CA ASP A 138 0.50 -5.95 -2.90
C ASP A 138 -0.25 -5.56 -4.18
N VAL A 139 -1.30 -4.75 -4.01
CA VAL A 139 -2.16 -4.24 -5.08
C VAL A 139 -2.60 -2.82 -4.72
N ALA A 140 -3.16 -2.09 -5.69
CA ALA A 140 -3.78 -0.81 -5.43
C ALA A 140 -5.15 -0.73 -6.10
N ALA A 141 -6.02 0.14 -5.57
CA ALA A 141 -7.32 0.39 -6.14
C ALA A 141 -7.75 1.83 -5.85
N VAL A 142 -8.78 2.29 -6.56
CA VAL A 142 -9.28 3.65 -6.40
C VAL A 142 -9.79 3.88 -4.98
N GLY A 143 -9.04 4.69 -4.22
CA GLY A 143 -9.33 5.01 -2.82
C GLY A 143 -9.65 6.49 -2.60
N ASP A 144 -9.54 7.31 -3.64
CA ASP A 144 -9.78 8.75 -3.55
C ASP A 144 -11.10 9.18 -4.21
N ARG A 145 -11.63 10.33 -3.76
CA ARG A 145 -12.87 10.94 -4.27
C ARG A 145 -14.07 10.00 -4.26
N GLN A 146 -14.25 9.20 -3.22
CA GLN A 146 -15.44 8.38 -3.06
C GLN A 146 -16.54 9.13 -2.33
N VAL A 147 -17.77 8.98 -2.80
CA VAL A 147 -18.95 9.59 -2.18
C VAL A 147 -19.51 8.64 -1.12
N VAL A 148 -19.60 9.13 0.11
CA VAL A 148 -20.21 8.40 1.24
C VAL A 148 -21.32 9.23 1.87
N PHE A 149 -22.28 8.54 2.48
CA PHE A 149 -23.31 9.18 3.29
C PHE A 149 -23.11 8.78 4.75
N THR A 150 -22.76 9.75 5.60
CA THR A 150 -22.56 9.53 7.03
C THR A 150 -22.98 10.76 7.83
N GLY A 151 -23.46 10.56 9.06
CA GLY A 151 -23.95 11.65 9.91
C GLY A 151 -25.09 12.49 9.28
N GLY A 152 -25.86 11.89 8.36
CA GLY A 152 -26.95 12.58 7.66
C GLY A 152 -26.52 13.50 6.51
N LYS A 153 -25.26 13.44 6.07
CA LYS A 153 -24.72 14.29 4.99
C LYS A 153 -23.93 13.48 3.97
N TRP A 154 -23.99 13.92 2.72
CA TRP A 154 -23.10 13.43 1.67
C TRP A 154 -21.71 14.05 1.84
N GLN A 155 -20.68 13.22 1.75
CA GLN A 155 -19.28 13.64 1.85
C GLN A 155 -18.47 12.98 0.74
N LEU A 156 -17.50 13.73 0.23
CA LEU A 156 -16.43 13.19 -0.61
C LEU A 156 -15.25 12.90 0.32
N ILE A 157 -14.78 11.66 0.35
CA ILE A 157 -13.66 11.24 1.20
C ILE A 157 -12.65 10.40 0.41
N GLY A 158 -11.42 10.44 0.89
CA GLY A 158 -10.30 9.64 0.37
C GLY A 158 -9.66 8.80 1.47
N GLY A 159 -9.04 7.70 1.08
CA GLY A 159 -8.20 6.87 1.95
C GLY A 159 -8.03 5.46 1.41
N THR A 160 -6.92 4.82 1.77
CA THR A 160 -6.71 3.39 1.54
C THR A 160 -7.77 2.53 2.23
N SER A 161 -8.38 3.04 3.30
CA SER A 161 -9.57 2.45 3.95
C SER A 161 -10.79 2.30 3.01
N LEU A 162 -10.81 3.03 1.89
CA LEU A 162 -11.85 2.93 0.85
C LEU A 162 -11.42 2.03 -0.32
N SER A 163 -10.13 2.05 -0.67
CA SER A 163 -9.56 1.15 -1.69
C SER A 163 -9.63 -0.33 -1.27
N SER A 164 -9.37 -0.62 0.01
CA SER A 164 -9.35 -1.99 0.55
C SER A 164 -10.69 -2.72 0.39
N PRO A 165 -11.84 -2.21 0.86
CA PRO A 165 -13.13 -2.87 0.65
C PRO A 165 -13.55 -2.90 -0.83
N LEU A 166 -13.13 -1.92 -1.64
CA LEU A 166 -13.36 -1.95 -3.08
C LEU A 166 -12.66 -3.17 -3.72
N PHE A 167 -11.39 -3.41 -3.41
CA PHE A 167 -10.66 -4.57 -3.92
C PHE A 167 -11.22 -5.90 -3.38
N VAL A 168 -11.63 -5.94 -2.11
CA VAL A 168 -12.30 -7.11 -1.50
C VAL A 168 -13.56 -7.51 -2.28
N SER A 169 -14.33 -6.52 -2.77
CA SER A 169 -15.54 -6.80 -3.55
C SER A 169 -15.25 -7.55 -4.85
N VAL A 170 -14.11 -7.25 -5.49
CA VAL A 170 -13.64 -7.93 -6.70
C VAL A 170 -13.27 -9.38 -6.38
N ILE A 171 -12.46 -9.60 -5.34
CA ILE A 171 -12.08 -10.96 -4.88
C ILE A 171 -13.33 -11.79 -4.57
N THR A 172 -14.27 -11.22 -3.82
CA THR A 172 -15.49 -11.91 -3.39
C THR A 172 -16.35 -12.31 -4.60
N THR A 173 -16.42 -11.44 -5.61
CA THR A 173 -17.16 -11.70 -6.85
C THR A 173 -16.55 -12.86 -7.63
N ASP A 174 -15.22 -12.93 -7.69
CA ASP A 174 -14.50 -14.01 -8.34
C ASP A 174 -14.72 -15.35 -7.60
N GLN A 175 -14.52 -15.37 -6.28
CA GLN A 175 -14.77 -16.56 -5.44
C GLN A 175 -16.20 -17.10 -5.59
N ARG A 176 -17.20 -16.22 -5.71
CA ARG A 176 -18.59 -16.59 -5.96
C ARG A 176 -18.79 -17.27 -7.33
N ARG A 177 -17.99 -16.92 -8.34
CA ARG A 177 -18.04 -17.57 -9.66
C ARG A 177 -17.41 -18.97 -9.60
N THR A 178 -16.25 -19.10 -8.96
CA THR A 178 -15.53 -20.39 -8.85
C THR A 178 -16.33 -21.43 -8.06
N THR A 179 -17.06 -21.01 -7.03
CA THR A 179 -17.91 -21.90 -6.21
C THR A 179 -19.21 -22.33 -6.89
N ARG A 180 -19.60 -21.68 -7.99
CA ARG A 180 -20.80 -22.04 -8.77
C ARG A 180 -20.52 -22.95 -9.96
N SER A 181 -19.24 -23.14 -10.31
CA SER A 181 -18.81 -23.95 -11.45
C SER A 181 -18.33 -25.36 -11.08
N GLY A 182 -18.50 -25.77 -9.82
CA GLY A 182 -18.28 -27.15 -9.36
C GLY A 182 -19.58 -27.78 -8.90
#